data_AF-A0A383CP00-F1
#
_entry.id   AF-A0A383CP00-F1
#
_cell.length_a   1.000
_cell.length_b   1.000
_cell.length_c   1.000
_cell.angle_alpha   90.00
_cell.angle_beta   90.00
_cell.angle_gamma   90.00
#
_symmetry.space_group_name_H-M   'P 1'
#
loop_
_entity.id
_entity.type
_entity.pdbx_description
1 polymer ?
#
loop_
_entity_poly.entity_id
_entity_poly.type
_entity_poly.pdbx_seq_one_letter_code
_entity_poly.pdbx_strand_id
1 'polypeptide(L)'
;DLYVSSGDISDINLVRFQNDLDVLQSFIDNNKSLEGMQPLEIGTQAWSNMRLVSLDLSSHDLTYIPAKLCNIYSHLKDFDISDNAICPPYPKCITYLSQQETSSCSKFSCPDTYVGIDGGCYYQQDIAVLDDFSNSNTSLSGKQPLEIGDQKWNNGRLEQLILSGNQLTDVPESICSIYYNLSDFDISNNHICPSYPGCIENVGYQNTADCTQLTCADGYVAFDSQCYYYEDLRVLIDFT
;
A
#
# COMPACT_ATOMS: atom_id res chain seq x y z
N ASP A 1 -9.01 43.10 20.27
CA ASP A 1 -9.57 41.82 20.75
C ASP A 1 -10.87 41.50 20.06
N LEU A 2 -10.77 40.88 18.88
CA LEU A 2 -11.92 40.31 18.18
C LEU A 2 -12.04 38.85 18.61
N TYR A 3 -13.13 38.60 19.33
CA TYR A 3 -13.58 37.33 19.85
C TYR A 3 -13.70 36.31 18.70
N VAL A 4 -12.89 35.25 18.73
CA VAL A 4 -13.10 34.06 17.91
C VAL A 4 -14.20 33.24 18.59
N SER A 5 -15.41 33.26 18.04
CA SER A 5 -16.54 32.47 18.50
C SER A 5 -17.05 31.61 17.34
N SER A 6 -17.14 30.30 17.62
CA SER A 6 -17.63 29.19 16.80
C SER A 6 -16.86 28.91 15.50
N GLY A 7 -16.24 27.73 15.42
CA GLY A 7 -15.66 27.18 14.20
C GLY A 7 -16.73 27.02 13.12
N ASP A 8 -16.81 28.01 12.24
CA ASP A 8 -17.72 28.04 11.12
C ASP A 8 -17.24 27.06 10.04
N ILE A 9 -18.04 26.04 9.78
CA ILE A 9 -17.74 25.00 8.77
C ILE A 9 -17.57 25.64 7.39
N SER A 10 -18.19 26.80 7.15
CA SER A 10 -18.06 27.55 5.90
C SER A 10 -16.63 28.07 5.65
N ASP A 11 -15.96 28.58 6.68
CA ASP A 11 -14.57 29.07 6.58
C ASP A 11 -13.58 27.93 6.30
N ILE A 12 -13.78 26.77 6.93
CA ILE A 12 -12.90 25.59 6.71
C ILE A 12 -13.04 25.06 5.29
N ASN A 13 -14.25 25.02 4.75
CA ASN A 13 -14.48 24.57 3.38
C ASN A 13 -13.90 25.55 2.35
N LEU A 14 -13.96 26.86 2.60
CA LEU A 14 -13.34 27.85 1.74
C LEU A 14 -11.82 27.71 1.68
N VAL A 15 -11.17 27.48 2.83
CA VAL A 15 -9.71 27.25 2.89
C VAL A 15 -9.31 25.97 2.13
N ARG A 16 -10.08 24.88 2.28
CA ARG A 16 -9.83 23.63 1.56
C ARG A 16 -10.03 23.80 0.06
N PHE A 17 -11.08 24.50 -0.34
CA PHE A 17 -11.36 24.81 -1.74
C PHE A 17 -10.20 25.59 -2.37
N GLN A 18 -9.69 26.62 -1.69
CA GLN A 18 -8.54 27.36 -2.19
C GLN A 18 -7.29 26.49 -2.31
N ASN A 19 -7.03 25.59 -1.36
CA ASN A 19 -5.92 24.65 -1.46
C ASN A 19 -6.07 23.70 -2.66
N ASP A 20 -7.28 23.22 -2.95
CA ASP A 20 -7.55 22.42 -4.15
C ASP A 20 -7.29 23.21 -5.44
N LEU A 21 -7.76 24.47 -5.50
CA LEU A 21 -7.48 25.35 -6.63
C LEU A 21 -5.98 25.62 -6.79
N ASP A 22 -5.24 25.78 -5.70
CA ASP A 22 -3.79 25.99 -5.73
C ASP A 22 -3.03 24.76 -6.24
N VAL A 23 -3.57 23.55 -6.03
CA VAL A 23 -3.02 22.32 -6.62
C VAL A 23 -3.29 22.28 -8.12
N LEU A 24 -4.53 22.53 -8.55
CA LEU A 24 -4.91 22.55 -9.96
C LEU A 24 -4.15 23.63 -10.74
N GLN A 25 -4.00 24.83 -10.15
CA GLN A 25 -3.17 25.88 -10.70
C GLN A 25 -1.70 25.44 -10.83
N SER A 26 -1.19 24.69 -9.86
CA SER A 26 0.18 24.16 -9.94
C SER A 26 0.36 23.14 -11.08
N PHE A 27 -0.67 22.42 -11.50
CA PHE A 27 -0.60 21.59 -12.71
C PHE A 27 -0.48 22.48 -13.95
N ILE A 28 -1.30 23.53 -14.05
CA ILE A 28 -1.29 24.50 -15.15
C ILE A 28 0.09 25.16 -15.27
N ASP A 29 0.62 25.67 -14.15
CA ASP A 29 1.88 26.42 -14.12
C ASP A 29 3.10 25.58 -14.55
N ASN A 30 3.02 24.25 -14.40
CA ASN A 30 4.15 23.35 -14.64
C ASN A 30 4.00 22.46 -15.87
N ASN A 31 2.86 22.52 -16.57
CA ASN A 31 2.62 21.72 -17.78
C ASN A 31 2.20 22.62 -18.93
N LYS A 32 3.03 22.66 -19.98
CA LYS A 32 2.80 23.50 -21.15
C LYS A 32 1.49 23.16 -21.90
N SER A 33 1.07 21.89 -21.87
CA SER A 33 -0.19 21.45 -22.47
C SER A 33 -1.43 22.09 -21.85
N LEU A 34 -1.32 22.60 -20.61
CA LEU A 34 -2.39 23.26 -19.87
C LEU A 34 -2.29 24.80 -19.89
N GLU A 35 -1.35 25.38 -20.65
CA GLU A 35 -1.11 26.82 -20.66
C GLU A 35 -2.38 27.60 -21.04
N GLY A 36 -2.74 28.59 -20.22
CA GLY A 36 -3.90 29.46 -20.42
C GLY A 36 -5.24 28.90 -19.92
N MET A 37 -5.29 27.64 -19.49
CA MET A 37 -6.48 27.07 -18.86
C MET A 37 -6.69 27.64 -17.45
N GLN A 38 -7.93 27.57 -16.94
CA GLN A 38 -8.23 27.88 -15.54
C GLN A 38 -8.32 26.59 -14.69
N PRO A 39 -8.08 26.67 -13.37
CA PRO A 39 -8.10 25.51 -12.48
C PRO A 39 -9.33 24.61 -12.59
N LEU A 40 -10.53 25.17 -12.76
CA LEU A 40 -11.78 24.40 -12.85
C LEU A 40 -12.06 23.85 -14.26
N GLU A 41 -11.19 24.13 -15.24
CA GLU A 41 -11.35 23.73 -16.64
C GLU A 41 -10.43 22.58 -17.04
N ILE A 42 -9.45 22.22 -16.21
CA ILE A 42 -8.52 21.13 -16.51
C ILE A 42 -9.10 19.77 -16.15
N GLY A 43 -9.02 18.83 -17.08
CA GLY A 43 -9.46 17.45 -16.85
C GLY A 43 -10.95 17.31 -16.50
N THR A 44 -11.31 16.12 -16.04
CA THR A 44 -12.63 15.88 -15.45
C THR A 44 -12.51 15.93 -13.94
N GLN A 45 -13.38 16.72 -13.30
CA GLN A 45 -13.32 16.96 -11.86
C GLN A 45 -14.66 16.60 -11.20
N ALA A 46 -14.60 15.95 -10.03
CA ALA A 46 -15.76 15.82 -9.14
C ALA A 46 -15.47 16.46 -7.78
N TRP A 47 -16.44 17.22 -7.28
CA TRP A 47 -16.33 17.99 -6.06
C TRP A 47 -17.45 17.61 -5.08
N SER A 48 -17.15 17.57 -3.79
CA SER A 48 -18.14 17.37 -2.72
C SER A 48 -17.86 18.34 -1.58
N ASN A 49 -18.85 19.12 -1.18
CA ASN A 49 -18.69 20.14 -0.11
C ASN A 49 -17.48 21.07 -0.33
N MET A 50 -17.29 21.54 -1.57
CA MET A 50 -16.15 22.39 -1.97
C MET A 50 -14.77 21.73 -1.79
N ARG A 51 -14.73 20.39 -1.78
CA ARG A 51 -13.49 19.59 -1.74
C ARG A 51 -13.38 18.78 -3.03
N LEU A 52 -12.22 18.80 -3.67
CA LEU A 52 -11.95 17.93 -4.82
C LEU A 52 -11.89 16.48 -4.34
N VAL A 53 -12.71 15.61 -4.94
CA VAL A 53 -12.79 14.18 -4.58
C VAL A 53 -12.43 13.25 -5.75
N SER A 54 -12.47 13.74 -6.98
CA SER A 54 -11.99 13.02 -8.16
C SER A 54 -11.35 13.97 -9.15
N LEU A 55 -10.24 13.57 -9.75
CA LEU A 55 -9.52 14.31 -10.79
C LEU A 55 -8.98 13.33 -11.83
N ASP A 56 -9.42 13.48 -13.08
CA ASP A 56 -8.92 12.75 -14.25
C ASP A 56 -8.23 13.73 -15.20
N LEU A 57 -6.93 13.53 -15.36
CA LEU A 57 -6.02 14.25 -16.26
C LEU A 57 -5.32 13.28 -17.24
N SER A 58 -5.95 12.13 -17.53
CA SER A 58 -5.44 11.13 -18.47
C SER A 58 -5.31 11.72 -19.89
N SER A 59 -4.27 11.36 -20.66
CA SER A 59 -4.11 11.81 -22.06
C SER A 59 -4.08 13.34 -22.27
N HIS A 60 -3.41 14.10 -21.39
CA HIS A 60 -3.30 15.57 -21.47
C HIS A 60 -1.88 16.06 -21.77
N ASP A 61 -1.02 15.20 -22.34
CA ASP A 61 0.40 15.49 -22.63
C ASP A 61 1.16 16.08 -21.41
N LEU A 62 0.81 15.66 -20.20
CA LEU A 62 1.44 16.14 -18.98
C LEU A 62 2.87 15.61 -18.88
N THR A 63 3.76 16.46 -18.38
CA THR A 63 5.18 16.13 -18.18
C THR A 63 5.61 16.21 -16.72
N TYR A 64 4.77 16.77 -15.85
CA TYR A 64 5.10 17.05 -14.46
C TYR A 64 3.89 16.94 -13.54
N ILE A 65 4.10 16.39 -12.34
CA ILE A 65 3.13 16.41 -11.25
C ILE A 65 3.63 17.33 -10.14
N PRO A 66 2.86 18.35 -9.73
CA PRO A 66 3.27 19.25 -8.67
C PRO A 66 3.28 18.56 -7.31
N ALA A 67 4.32 18.81 -6.51
CA ALA A 67 4.42 18.29 -5.15
C ALA A 67 3.25 18.73 -4.25
N LYS A 68 2.61 19.86 -4.57
CA LYS A 68 1.38 20.32 -3.90
C LYS A 68 0.22 19.31 -3.99
N LEU A 69 0.21 18.41 -4.99
CA LEU A 69 -0.77 17.33 -5.07
C LEU A 69 -0.83 16.53 -3.76
N CYS A 70 0.29 16.38 -3.06
CA CYS A 70 0.33 15.66 -1.79
C CYS A 70 -0.50 16.30 -0.67
N ASN A 71 -0.89 17.58 -0.80
CA ASN A 71 -1.82 18.22 0.13
C ASN A 71 -3.24 17.67 0.00
N ILE A 72 -3.56 17.03 -1.13
CA ILE A 72 -4.93 16.63 -1.46
C ILE A 72 -5.09 15.15 -1.81
N TYR A 73 -3.99 14.48 -2.18
CA TYR A 73 -3.97 13.13 -2.72
C TYR A 73 -4.72 12.10 -1.84
N SER A 74 -4.51 12.13 -0.52
CA SER A 74 -5.16 11.21 0.42
C SER A 74 -6.68 11.39 0.56
N HIS A 75 -7.24 12.45 -0.01
CA HIS A 75 -8.68 12.73 -0.02
C HIS A 75 -9.34 12.44 -1.36
N LEU A 76 -8.57 12.20 -2.41
CA LEU A 76 -9.10 11.81 -3.71
C LEU A 76 -9.55 10.34 -3.62
N LYS A 77 -10.78 10.10 -4.06
CA LYS A 77 -11.32 8.74 -4.22
C LYS A 77 -10.82 8.14 -5.52
N ASP A 78 -10.77 8.97 -6.56
CA ASP A 78 -10.34 8.60 -7.90
C ASP A 78 -9.34 9.65 -8.39
N PHE A 79 -8.16 9.21 -8.81
CA PHE A 79 -7.14 10.07 -9.41
C PHE A 79 -6.53 9.34 -10.59
N ASP A 80 -6.74 9.88 -11.80
CA ASP A 80 -6.17 9.32 -13.01
C ASP A 80 -5.28 10.33 -13.73
N ILE A 81 -4.10 9.88 -14.13
CA ILE A 81 -3.12 10.66 -14.87
C ILE A 81 -2.39 9.79 -15.91
N SER A 82 -3.02 8.68 -16.34
CA SER A 82 -2.46 7.75 -17.32
C SER A 82 -2.21 8.42 -18.67
N ASP A 83 -1.44 7.74 -19.52
CA ASP A 83 -1.27 8.13 -20.93
C ASP A 83 -0.71 9.55 -21.09
N ASN A 84 0.20 9.91 -20.19
CA ASN A 84 0.97 11.16 -20.21
C ASN A 84 2.48 10.84 -20.38
N ALA A 85 3.34 11.85 -20.30
CA ALA A 85 4.79 11.73 -20.45
C ALA A 85 5.53 12.17 -19.17
N ILE A 86 5.02 11.77 -18.00
CA ILE A 86 5.54 12.23 -16.71
C ILE A 86 6.77 11.41 -16.33
N CYS A 87 7.90 12.11 -16.20
CA CYS A 87 9.17 11.50 -15.81
C CYS A 87 9.35 11.42 -14.29
N PRO A 88 9.96 10.33 -13.77
CA PRO A 88 10.42 10.27 -12.38
C PRO A 88 11.50 11.32 -12.05
N PRO A 89 11.68 11.70 -10.76
CA PRO A 89 10.95 11.24 -9.58
C PRO A 89 9.55 11.86 -9.45
N TYR A 90 8.61 11.05 -8.98
CA TYR A 90 7.25 11.50 -8.69
C TYR A 90 7.14 12.09 -7.27
N PRO A 91 6.11 12.93 -7.02
CA PRO A 91 5.79 13.39 -5.66
C PRO A 91 5.65 12.22 -4.68
N LYS A 92 6.20 12.38 -3.47
CA LYS A 92 6.33 11.30 -2.46
C LYS A 92 5.02 10.64 -2.02
N CYS A 93 3.89 11.33 -2.18
CA CYS A 93 2.57 10.78 -1.87
C CYS A 93 2.07 9.79 -2.93
N ILE A 94 2.62 9.84 -4.14
CA ILE A 94 2.22 8.97 -5.23
C ILE A 94 3.03 7.68 -5.10
N THR A 95 2.32 6.61 -4.75
CA THR A 95 2.89 5.28 -4.60
C THR A 95 2.92 4.61 -5.97
N TYR A 96 1.76 4.49 -6.61
CA TYR A 96 1.63 3.92 -7.94
C TYR A 96 1.23 4.99 -8.95
N LEU A 97 1.88 4.99 -10.11
CA LEU A 97 1.52 5.81 -11.25
C LEU A 97 1.07 4.89 -12.38
N SER A 98 -0.12 5.17 -12.92
CA SER A 98 -0.62 4.54 -14.13
C SER A 98 0.32 4.82 -15.31
N GLN A 99 0.20 4.02 -16.38
CA GLN A 99 1.13 3.98 -17.51
C GLN A 99 1.54 5.38 -18.03
N GLN A 100 2.84 5.57 -18.22
CA GLN A 100 3.45 6.81 -18.72
C GLN A 100 4.41 6.53 -19.88
N GLU A 101 4.47 7.43 -20.85
CA GLU A 101 5.44 7.43 -21.95
C GLU A 101 6.81 7.95 -21.49
N THR A 102 7.59 7.08 -20.83
CA THR A 102 8.87 7.45 -20.20
C THR A 102 10.10 7.25 -21.09
N SER A 103 9.91 6.93 -22.37
CA SER A 103 11.00 6.63 -23.31
C SER A 103 12.02 7.77 -23.47
N SER A 104 11.60 9.02 -23.25
CA SER A 104 12.44 10.23 -23.34
C SER A 104 12.98 10.72 -22.00
N CYS A 105 12.66 10.05 -20.89
CA CYS A 105 13.11 10.48 -19.58
C CYS A 105 14.62 10.34 -19.42
N SER A 106 15.22 11.32 -18.74
CA SER A 106 16.60 11.17 -18.27
C SER A 106 16.69 9.95 -17.35
N LYS A 107 17.86 9.32 -17.30
CA LYS A 107 18.07 8.12 -16.50
C LYS A 107 17.81 8.44 -15.02
N PHE A 108 16.64 8.03 -14.54
CA PHE A 108 16.27 8.12 -13.14
C PHE A 108 17.01 7.03 -12.35
N SER A 109 17.57 7.40 -11.20
CA SER A 109 18.21 6.46 -10.28
C SER A 109 17.64 6.63 -8.89
N CYS A 110 17.21 5.53 -8.29
CA CYS A 110 16.84 5.50 -6.90
C CYS A 110 18.08 5.63 -5.98
N PRO A 111 17.90 6.09 -4.73
CA PRO A 111 18.96 6.03 -3.72
C PRO A 111 19.50 4.61 -3.56
N ASP A 112 20.73 4.48 -3.04
CA ASP A 112 21.28 3.19 -2.65
C ASP A 112 20.29 2.44 -1.73
N THR A 113 20.16 1.13 -1.91
CA THR A 113 19.19 0.24 -1.22
C THR A 113 17.71 0.39 -1.62
N TYR A 114 17.40 1.25 -2.61
CA TYR A 114 16.08 1.32 -3.22
C TYR A 114 16.11 0.79 -4.66
N VAL A 115 15.01 0.19 -5.08
CA VAL A 115 14.77 -0.27 -6.45
C VAL A 115 13.71 0.59 -7.11
N GLY A 116 13.91 0.90 -8.39
CA GLY A 116 12.96 1.63 -9.21
C GLY A 116 11.90 0.68 -9.79
N ILE A 117 10.63 0.88 -9.46
CA ILE A 117 9.49 0.13 -10.00
C ILE A 117 8.45 1.16 -10.45
N ASP A 118 8.08 1.14 -11.72
CA ASP A 118 7.12 2.07 -12.33
C ASP A 118 7.36 3.54 -11.96
N GLY A 119 8.64 3.93 -11.93
CA GLY A 119 9.09 5.29 -11.63
C GLY A 119 9.00 5.72 -10.15
N GLY A 120 8.50 4.85 -9.27
CA GLY A 120 8.66 4.95 -7.82
C GLY A 120 9.97 4.33 -7.32
N CYS A 121 10.45 4.76 -6.17
CA CYS A 121 11.58 4.12 -5.49
C CYS A 121 11.10 3.40 -4.24
N TYR A 122 11.39 2.11 -4.16
CA TYR A 122 10.96 1.22 -3.08
C TYR A 122 12.13 0.60 -2.39
N TYR A 123 12.06 0.45 -1.08
CA TYR A 123 13.15 -0.16 -0.34
C TYR A 123 13.29 -1.61 -0.74
N GLN A 124 14.52 -1.99 -1.13
CA GLN A 124 14.78 -3.28 -1.74
C GLN A 124 14.38 -4.46 -0.85
N GLN A 125 14.54 -4.31 0.48
CA GLN A 125 14.15 -5.33 1.45
C GLN A 125 12.63 -5.55 1.47
N ASP A 126 11.84 -4.48 1.39
CA ASP A 126 10.38 -4.57 1.43
C ASP A 126 9.86 -5.24 0.15
N ILE A 127 10.46 -4.93 -1.00
CA ILE A 127 10.15 -5.59 -2.28
C ILE A 127 10.54 -7.07 -2.25
N ALA A 128 11.71 -7.41 -1.71
CA ALA A 128 12.16 -8.80 -1.62
C ALA A 128 11.19 -9.67 -0.79
N VAL A 129 10.59 -9.12 0.27
CA VAL A 129 9.56 -9.83 1.05
C VAL A 129 8.31 -10.10 0.20
N LEU A 130 7.87 -9.13 -0.61
CA LEU A 130 6.71 -9.31 -1.49
C LEU A 130 7.00 -10.34 -2.60
N ASP A 131 8.21 -10.33 -3.17
CA ASP A 131 8.67 -11.36 -4.09
C ASP A 131 8.66 -12.75 -3.45
N ASP A 132 9.11 -12.88 -2.20
CA ASP A 132 9.10 -14.15 -1.48
C ASP A 132 7.67 -14.68 -1.28
N PHE A 133 6.70 -13.80 -0.99
CA PHE A 133 5.28 -14.19 -0.93
C PHE A 133 4.79 -14.74 -2.27
N SER A 134 5.11 -14.06 -3.37
CA SER A 134 4.75 -14.50 -4.73
C SER A 134 5.40 -15.83 -5.10
N ASN A 135 6.63 -16.07 -4.65
CA ASN A 135 7.38 -17.28 -4.94
C ASN A 135 6.93 -18.49 -4.10
N SER A 136 6.48 -18.27 -2.86
CA SER A 136 6.03 -19.34 -1.97
C SER A 136 4.56 -19.72 -2.18
N ASN A 137 3.76 -18.86 -2.83
CA ASN A 137 2.33 -19.06 -2.99
C ASN A 137 1.91 -19.14 -4.46
N THR A 138 1.41 -20.31 -4.86
CA THR A 138 0.91 -20.52 -6.25
C THR A 138 -0.24 -19.58 -6.62
N SER A 139 -1.06 -19.16 -5.66
CA SER A 139 -2.16 -18.20 -5.87
C SER A 139 -1.68 -16.80 -6.28
N LEU A 140 -0.41 -16.47 -6.02
CA LEU A 140 0.21 -15.21 -6.38
C LEU A 140 1.13 -15.31 -7.60
N SER A 141 1.24 -16.49 -8.22
CA SER A 141 2.17 -16.72 -9.34
C SER A 141 1.91 -15.76 -10.51
N GLY A 142 2.97 -15.11 -10.98
CA GLY A 142 2.93 -14.15 -12.09
C GLY A 142 2.55 -12.71 -11.70
N LYS A 143 2.18 -12.45 -10.44
CA LYS A 143 1.96 -11.09 -9.94
C LYS A 143 3.30 -10.38 -9.69
N GLN A 144 3.35 -9.09 -10.01
CA GLN A 144 4.47 -8.23 -9.62
C GLN A 144 4.39 -7.86 -8.13
N PRO A 145 5.50 -7.46 -7.48
CA PRO A 145 5.52 -7.11 -6.05
C PRO A 145 4.44 -6.12 -5.63
N LEU A 146 4.16 -5.10 -6.45
CA LEU A 146 3.18 -4.06 -6.15
C LEU A 146 1.72 -4.48 -6.42
N GLU A 147 1.49 -5.70 -6.93
CA GLU A 147 0.17 -6.22 -7.33
C GLU A 147 -0.37 -7.30 -6.36
N ILE A 148 0.34 -7.57 -5.25
CA ILE A 148 -0.08 -8.56 -4.26
C ILE A 148 -0.78 -7.90 -3.07
N GLY A 149 -2.01 -8.31 -2.80
CA GLY A 149 -2.81 -7.75 -1.70
C GLY A 149 -3.06 -6.25 -1.80
N ASP A 150 -3.58 -5.68 -0.72
CA ASP A 150 -3.69 -4.24 -0.56
C ASP A 150 -2.47 -3.72 0.20
N GLN A 151 -1.80 -2.73 -0.38
CA GLN A 151 -0.55 -2.19 0.14
C GLN A 151 -0.68 -0.69 0.42
N LYS A 152 -0.09 -0.23 1.53
CA LYS A 152 0.19 1.19 1.73
C LYS A 152 1.68 1.40 1.91
N TRP A 153 2.20 2.40 1.21
CA TRP A 153 3.60 2.75 1.20
C TRP A 153 3.80 4.18 1.69
N ASN A 154 4.90 4.40 2.42
CA ASN A 154 5.28 5.69 2.93
C ASN A 154 6.76 5.93 2.68
N ASN A 155 7.08 6.90 1.81
CA ASN A 155 8.44 7.19 1.36
C ASN A 155 9.18 5.94 0.83
N GLY A 156 8.48 5.07 0.08
CA GLY A 156 9.05 3.85 -0.48
C GLY A 156 9.24 2.71 0.52
N ARG A 157 8.77 2.85 1.77
CA ARG A 157 8.70 1.78 2.76
C ARG A 157 7.29 1.22 2.88
N LEU A 158 7.16 -0.10 2.97
CA LEU A 158 5.88 -0.77 3.16
C LEU A 158 5.39 -0.48 4.58
N GLU A 159 4.22 0.14 4.67
CA GLU A 159 3.58 0.52 5.94
C GLU A 159 2.41 -0.41 6.25
N GLN A 160 1.65 -0.87 5.24
CA GLN A 160 0.55 -1.81 5.43
C GLN A 160 0.56 -2.88 4.34
N LEU A 161 0.25 -4.12 4.73
CA LEU A 161 0.12 -5.26 3.83
C LEU A 161 -1.07 -6.14 4.22
N ILE A 162 -2.13 -6.11 3.43
CA ILE A 162 -3.34 -6.90 3.62
C ILE A 162 -3.41 -7.96 2.53
N LEU A 163 -3.22 -9.22 2.94
CA LEU A 163 -3.28 -10.41 2.10
C LEU A 163 -4.44 -11.34 2.52
N SER A 164 -5.42 -10.81 3.26
CA SER A 164 -6.59 -11.60 3.68
C SER A 164 -7.33 -12.20 2.49
N GLY A 165 -7.68 -13.50 2.56
CA GLY A 165 -8.48 -14.16 1.53
C GLY A 165 -7.78 -14.43 0.18
N ASN A 166 -6.44 -14.37 0.13
CA ASN A 166 -5.66 -14.58 -1.11
C ASN A 166 -5.28 -16.05 -1.38
N GLN A 167 -5.92 -17.01 -0.70
CA GLN A 167 -5.65 -18.45 -0.83
C GLN A 167 -4.18 -18.81 -0.59
N LEU A 168 -3.48 -18.04 0.26
CA LEU A 168 -2.08 -18.30 0.58
C LEU A 168 -1.94 -19.65 1.29
N THR A 169 -0.86 -20.36 1.00
CA THR A 169 -0.49 -21.63 1.62
C THR A 169 0.74 -21.52 2.50
N ASP A 170 1.52 -20.44 2.34
CA ASP A 170 2.78 -20.22 3.06
C ASP A 170 3.00 -18.74 3.38
N VAL A 171 3.79 -18.49 4.42
CA VAL A 171 4.27 -17.15 4.79
C VAL A 171 5.80 -17.18 4.88
N PRO A 172 6.51 -16.45 4.02
CA PRO A 172 7.97 -16.50 4.00
C PRO A 172 8.55 -15.89 5.28
N GLU A 173 9.60 -16.50 5.84
CA GLU A 173 10.31 -16.01 7.03
C GLU A 173 10.88 -14.59 6.86
N SER A 174 11.13 -14.17 5.61
CA SER A 174 11.61 -12.83 5.29
C SER A 174 10.66 -11.72 5.74
N ILE A 175 9.37 -12.01 5.95
CA ILE A 175 8.41 -11.07 6.57
C ILE A 175 8.92 -10.51 7.89
N CYS A 176 9.68 -11.29 8.67
CA CYS A 176 10.24 -10.85 9.94
C CYS A 176 11.26 -9.72 9.81
N SER A 177 11.80 -9.47 8.60
CA SER A 177 12.68 -8.33 8.34
C SER A 177 11.91 -6.99 8.28
N ILE A 178 10.59 -7.02 8.04
CA ILE A 178 9.77 -5.81 7.90
C ILE A 178 8.56 -5.77 8.84
N TYR A 179 8.18 -6.88 9.47
CA TYR A 179 6.95 -7.03 10.27
C TYR A 179 6.75 -5.90 11.28
N TYR A 180 7.78 -5.58 12.07
CA TYR A 180 7.71 -4.52 13.08
C TYR A 180 7.66 -3.08 12.53
N ASN A 181 7.86 -2.90 11.22
CA ASN A 181 7.66 -1.62 10.54
C ASN A 181 6.23 -1.45 10.01
N LEU A 182 5.47 -2.55 9.90
CA LEU A 182 4.09 -2.51 9.42
C LEU A 182 3.19 -1.95 10.51
N SER A 183 2.36 -0.97 10.16
CA SER A 183 1.28 -0.49 11.02
C SER A 183 0.05 -1.39 10.95
N ASP A 184 -0.10 -2.16 9.86
CA ASP A 184 -1.18 -3.11 9.67
C ASP A 184 -0.71 -4.28 8.80
N PHE A 185 -0.95 -5.50 9.27
CA PHE A 185 -0.58 -6.74 8.59
C PHE A 185 -1.67 -7.78 8.82
N ASP A 186 -2.30 -8.23 7.74
CA ASP A 186 -3.40 -9.19 7.80
C ASP A 186 -3.23 -10.28 6.75
N ILE A 187 -3.03 -11.51 7.21
CA ILE A 187 -2.94 -12.73 6.39
C ILE A 187 -4.10 -13.69 6.69
N SER A 188 -5.18 -13.22 7.31
CA SER A 188 -6.33 -14.04 7.68
C SER A 188 -7.08 -14.65 6.48
N ASN A 189 -7.93 -15.63 6.74
CA ASN A 189 -8.79 -16.29 5.75
C ASN A 189 -8.01 -16.91 4.58
N ASN A 190 -6.83 -17.46 4.86
CA ASN A 190 -6.00 -18.20 3.91
C ASN A 190 -5.93 -19.69 4.28
N HIS A 191 -5.03 -20.46 3.65
CA HIS A 191 -4.80 -21.90 3.87
C HIS A 191 -3.40 -22.16 4.45
N ILE A 192 -2.91 -21.24 5.29
CA ILE A 192 -1.54 -21.31 5.81
C ILE A 192 -1.49 -22.32 6.96
N CYS A 193 -0.70 -23.38 6.77
CA CYS A 193 -0.45 -24.38 7.79
C CYS A 193 0.65 -23.94 8.76
N PRO A 194 0.55 -24.24 10.07
CA PRO A 194 1.67 -24.00 10.98
C PRO A 194 2.83 -24.97 10.69
N SER A 195 4.08 -24.63 11.04
CA SER A 195 4.50 -23.48 11.85
C SER A 195 4.55 -22.15 11.10
N TYR A 196 4.17 -21.07 11.79
CA TYR A 196 4.28 -19.70 11.26
C TYR A 196 5.63 -19.05 11.62
N PRO A 197 6.08 -18.04 10.86
CA PRO A 197 7.24 -17.23 11.23
C PRO A 197 7.14 -16.67 12.65
N GLY A 198 8.21 -16.80 13.43
CA GLY A 198 8.18 -16.54 14.88
C GLY A 198 7.98 -15.08 15.28
N CYS A 199 8.09 -14.14 14.34
CA CYS A 199 7.80 -12.73 14.56
C CYS A 199 6.30 -12.39 14.50
N ILE A 200 5.48 -13.25 13.88
CA ILE A 200 4.07 -12.94 13.65
C ILE A 200 3.27 -13.24 14.91
N GLU A 201 2.69 -12.20 15.50
CA GLU A 201 1.92 -12.32 16.74
C GLU A 201 0.48 -12.77 16.49
N ASN A 202 -0.08 -12.44 15.32
CA ASN A 202 -1.45 -12.77 14.96
C ASN A 202 -1.57 -13.12 13.47
N VAL A 203 -1.86 -14.39 13.20
CA VAL A 203 -2.06 -14.90 11.83
C VAL A 203 -3.53 -14.88 11.40
N GLY A 204 -4.45 -14.48 12.29
CA GLY A 204 -5.90 -14.56 12.05
C GLY A 204 -6.41 -15.99 11.86
N TYR A 205 -7.65 -16.12 11.37
CA TYR A 205 -8.21 -17.43 11.04
C TYR A 205 -7.54 -18.02 9.80
N GLN A 206 -7.14 -19.29 9.85
CA GLN A 206 -6.62 -20.05 8.70
C GLN A 206 -7.47 -21.30 8.47
N ASN A 207 -7.75 -21.64 7.21
CA ASN A 207 -8.34 -22.91 6.84
C ASN A 207 -7.26 -23.99 6.83
N THR A 208 -7.14 -24.72 7.93
CA THR A 208 -6.11 -25.75 8.13
C THR A 208 -6.61 -27.18 7.88
N ALA A 209 -7.76 -27.34 7.22
CA ALA A 209 -8.36 -28.65 6.97
C ALA A 209 -7.44 -29.59 6.16
N ASP A 210 -6.67 -29.03 5.23
CA ASP A 210 -5.74 -29.76 4.37
C ASP A 210 -4.31 -29.82 4.91
N CYS A 211 -4.07 -29.28 6.11
CA CYS A 211 -2.76 -29.40 6.74
C CYS A 211 -2.49 -30.85 7.08
N THR A 212 -1.28 -31.31 6.77
CA THR A 212 -0.82 -32.63 7.21
C THR A 212 -0.89 -32.68 8.73
N GLN A 213 -1.78 -33.53 9.26
CA GLN A 213 -1.86 -33.81 10.68
C GLN A 213 -0.48 -34.27 11.14
N LEU A 214 0.15 -33.53 12.06
CA LEU A 214 1.37 -33.97 12.71
C LEU A 214 1.07 -35.27 13.45
N THR A 215 1.53 -36.40 12.92
CA THR A 215 1.43 -37.69 13.62
C THR A 215 2.51 -37.74 14.69
N CYS A 216 2.10 -37.58 15.95
CA CYS A 216 2.99 -37.72 17.09
C CYS A 216 3.20 -39.20 17.47
N ALA A 217 4.35 -39.50 18.07
CA ALA A 217 4.62 -40.82 18.62
C ALA A 217 3.67 -41.16 19.77
N ASP A 218 3.50 -42.45 20.09
CA ASP A 218 2.68 -42.88 21.22
C ASP A 218 3.11 -42.19 22.52
N GLY A 219 2.15 -41.63 23.25
CA GLY A 219 2.41 -40.79 24.42
C GLY A 219 2.70 -39.32 24.11
N TYR A 220 2.50 -38.87 22.87
CA TYR A 220 2.60 -37.46 22.53
C TYR A 220 1.29 -36.98 21.88
N VAL A 221 0.92 -35.74 22.15
CA VAL A 221 -0.22 -35.07 21.51
C VAL A 221 0.27 -33.88 20.71
N ALA A 222 -0.33 -33.69 19.54
CA ALA A 222 -0.04 -32.53 18.71
C ALA A 222 -0.77 -31.31 19.29
N PHE A 223 -0.02 -30.25 19.58
CA PHE A 223 -0.54 -28.94 19.91
C PHE A 223 0.33 -27.92 19.18
N ASP A 224 -0.27 -26.97 18.48
CA ASP A 224 0.46 -25.93 17.72
C ASP A 224 1.59 -26.47 16.80
N SER A 225 1.29 -27.52 16.03
CA SER A 225 2.27 -28.20 15.15
C SER A 225 3.56 -28.68 15.84
N GLN A 226 3.52 -28.90 17.15
CA GLN A 226 4.58 -29.59 17.91
C GLN A 226 4.00 -30.77 18.70
N CYS A 227 4.83 -31.79 18.92
CA CYS A 227 4.48 -32.94 19.74
C CYS A 227 4.91 -32.72 21.18
N TYR A 228 3.94 -32.69 22.09
CA TYR A 228 4.17 -32.60 23.54
C TYR A 228 3.87 -33.93 24.20
N TYR A 229 4.69 -34.31 25.17
CA TYR A 229 4.41 -35.51 25.96
C TYR A 229 3.15 -35.28 26.79
N TYR A 230 2.16 -36.17 26.67
CA TYR A 230 0.82 -35.95 27.23
C TYR A 230 0.80 -35.72 28.75
N GLU A 231 1.74 -36.30 29.50
CA GLU A 231 1.85 -36.09 30.95
C GLU A 231 2.33 -34.67 31.30
N ASP A 232 3.13 -34.02 30.44
CA ASP A 232 3.59 -32.64 30.67
C ASP A 232 2.43 -31.64 30.55
N LEU A 233 1.41 -31.97 29.75
CA LEU A 233 0.20 -31.15 29.57
C LEU A 233 -0.84 -31.38 30.67
N ARG A 234 -0.74 -32.46 31.48
CA ARG A 234 -1.66 -32.68 32.62
C ARG A 234 -1.58 -31.55 33.64
N VAL A 235 -0.45 -30.87 33.72
CA VAL A 235 -0.24 -29.71 34.62
C VAL A 235 -1.13 -28.53 34.23
N LEU A 236 -1.58 -28.43 32.97
CA LEU A 236 -2.46 -27.35 32.49
C LEU A 236 -3.96 -27.63 32.76
N ILE A 237 -4.35 -28.90 32.93
CA ILE A 237 -5.75 -29.28 33.23
C ILE A 237 -6.13 -28.90 34.67
N ASP A 238 -5.16 -28.80 35.58
CA ASP A 238 -5.40 -28.41 36.97
C ASP A 238 -5.68 -26.89 37.16
N PHE A 239 -5.64 -26.09 36.07
CA PHE A 239 -5.88 -24.64 36.09
C PHE A 239 -7.22 -24.20 35.46
N THR A 240 -8.08 -25.13 35.02
CA THR A 240 -9.43 -24.87 34.47
C THR A 240 -10.52 -25.49 35.34
#